data_AF-A0A448PKX8-F1
#
_entry.id   AF-A0A448PKX8-F1
#
_cell.length_a   1.000
_cell.length_b   1.000
_cell.length_c   1.000
_cell.angle_alpha   90.00
_cell.angle_beta   90.00
_cell.angle_gamma   90.00
#
_symmetry.space_group_name_H-M   'P 1'
#
loop_
_entity.id
_entity.type
_entity.pdbx_description
1 polymer ?
#
loop_
_entity_poly.entity_id
_entity_poly.type
_entity_poly.pdbx_seq_one_letter_code
_entity_poly.pdbx_strand_id
1 'polypeptide(L)'
;MSHDEHGAGPRAQQSVLSPALRSSLRCPLSGQELIDGVDDAGQPALISPSVGLAYPVRDGVPILLVHEALRAPGPGPEAQD
;
A
#
# COMPACT_ATOMS: atom_id res chain seq x y z
N MET A 1 1.40 43.35 -0.66
CA MET A 1 0.88 42.14 0.01
C MET A 1 0.01 41.43 -1.01
N SER A 2 0.62 40.57 -1.82
CA SER A 2 -0.09 39.77 -2.83
C SER A 2 0.04 38.33 -2.38
N HIS A 3 -1.11 37.73 -2.13
CA HIS A 3 -1.24 36.42 -1.54
C HIS A 3 -0.73 35.35 -2.50
N ASP A 4 -0.04 34.39 -1.92
CA ASP A 4 0.59 33.24 -2.52
C ASP A 4 -0.50 32.23 -2.93
N GLU A 5 -0.79 32.14 -4.23
CA GLU A 5 -1.72 31.14 -4.80
C GLU A 5 -0.91 30.03 -5.47
N HIS A 6 -0.36 29.12 -4.68
CA HIS A 6 0.09 27.82 -5.19
C HIS A 6 -1.12 26.91 -5.41
N GLY A 7 -1.68 26.97 -6.62
CA GLY A 7 -2.71 26.05 -7.09
C GLY A 7 -2.22 24.60 -7.05
N ALA A 8 -2.70 23.83 -6.08
CA ALA A 8 -2.55 22.38 -6.04
C ALA A 8 -3.47 21.76 -7.10
N GLY A 9 -2.93 21.54 -8.31
CA GLY A 9 -3.62 20.80 -9.37
C GLY A 9 -3.82 19.32 -9.01
N PRO A 10 -4.97 18.69 -9.33
CA PRO A 10 -5.25 17.31 -8.96
C PRO A 10 -4.78 16.33 -10.06
N ARG A 11 -3.55 15.78 -9.98
CA ARG A 11 -3.23 14.43 -10.50
C ARG A 11 -1.79 13.98 -10.15
N ALA A 12 -1.56 13.60 -8.89
CA ALA A 12 -0.39 12.81 -8.51
C ALA A 12 -0.74 11.76 -7.43
N GLN A 13 -1.99 11.30 -7.37
CA GLN A 13 -2.48 10.43 -6.30
C GLN A 13 -2.28 8.93 -6.55
N GLN A 14 -1.47 8.58 -7.56
CA GLN A 14 -0.89 7.25 -7.65
C GLN A 14 0.42 7.33 -6.87
N SER A 15 0.39 6.98 -5.59
CA SER A 15 1.62 6.94 -4.81
C SER A 15 2.46 5.78 -5.25
N VAL A 16 3.29 6.07 -6.22
CA VAL A 16 4.39 5.22 -6.61
C VAL A 16 5.43 5.42 -5.52
N LEU A 17 5.37 4.57 -4.48
CA LEU A 17 6.48 4.43 -3.54
C LEU A 17 7.75 4.24 -4.39
N SER A 18 8.82 4.98 -4.07
CA SER A 18 10.07 4.81 -4.83
C SER A 18 10.52 3.34 -4.73
N PRO A 19 11.08 2.75 -5.79
CA PRO A 19 11.43 1.32 -5.77
C PRO A 19 12.33 0.91 -4.59
N ALA A 20 13.25 1.79 -4.19
CA ALA A 20 14.13 1.58 -3.05
C ALA A 20 13.39 1.60 -1.70
N LEU A 21 12.46 2.55 -1.51
CA LEU A 21 11.63 2.57 -0.31
C LEU A 21 10.74 1.34 -0.26
N ARG A 22 10.11 1.00 -1.39
CA ARG A 22 9.23 -0.15 -1.52
C ARG A 22 9.91 -1.47 -1.18
N SER A 23 11.13 -1.65 -1.67
CA SER A 23 11.97 -2.82 -1.38
C SER A 23 12.48 -2.85 0.06
N SER A 24 12.51 -1.72 0.78
CA SER A 24 12.89 -1.68 2.20
C SER A 24 11.74 -2.01 3.16
N LEU A 25 10.48 -1.86 2.73
CA LEU A 25 9.33 -2.13 3.61
C LEU A 25 9.21 -3.60 3.99
N ARG A 26 8.84 -3.86 5.24
CA ARG A 26 8.66 -5.21 5.81
C ARG A 26 7.37 -5.28 6.61
N CYS A 27 6.83 -6.49 6.74
CA CYS A 27 5.67 -6.77 7.55
C CYS A 27 5.96 -6.47 9.04
N PRO A 28 5.16 -5.62 9.71
CA PRO A 28 5.32 -5.30 11.14
C PRO A 28 5.26 -6.51 12.08
N LEU A 29 4.56 -7.58 11.68
CA LEU A 29 4.40 -8.79 12.50
C LEU A 29 5.50 -9.82 12.27
N SER A 30 5.84 -10.10 11.01
CA SER A 30 6.73 -11.22 10.65
C SER A 30 8.13 -10.77 10.20
N GLY A 31 8.32 -9.47 9.93
CA GLY A 31 9.56 -8.94 9.35
C GLY A 31 9.82 -9.39 7.90
N GLN A 32 8.89 -10.13 7.27
CA GLN A 32 9.02 -10.62 5.89
C GLN A 32 8.68 -9.54 4.85
N GLU A 33 9.03 -9.80 3.60
CA GLU A 33 8.72 -8.91 2.48
C GLU A 33 7.22 -8.73 2.27
N LEU A 34 6.87 -7.53 1.80
CA LEU A 34 5.52 -7.16 1.39
C LEU A 34 5.43 -7.13 -0.13
N ILE A 35 4.29 -7.52 -0.68
CA ILE A 35 4.00 -7.55 -2.14
C ILE A 35 2.95 -6.49 -2.45
N ASP A 36 3.02 -5.86 -3.62
CA ASP A 36 2.00 -4.90 -4.04
C ASP A 36 0.73 -5.66 -4.42
N GLY A 37 -0.41 -5.14 -4.01
CA GLY A 37 -1.69 -5.70 -4.35
C GLY A 37 -2.82 -4.70 -4.15
N VAL A 38 -4.02 -5.24 -4.13
CA VAL A 38 -5.24 -4.50 -3.81
C VAL A 38 -6.01 -5.24 -2.73
N ASP A 39 -6.77 -4.51 -1.92
CA ASP A 39 -7.73 -5.11 -1.00
C ASP A 39 -9.03 -5.53 -1.71
N ASP A 40 -9.98 -6.09 -0.94
CA ASP A 40 -11.30 -6.50 -1.45
C ASP A 40 -12.13 -5.32 -2.03
N ALA A 41 -11.79 -4.08 -1.69
CA ALA A 41 -12.43 -2.87 -2.22
C ALA A 41 -11.69 -2.30 -3.45
N GLY A 42 -10.69 -3.02 -3.97
CA GLY A 42 -9.88 -2.59 -5.10
C GLY A 42 -8.94 -1.42 -4.77
N GLN A 43 -8.72 -1.12 -3.49
CA GLN A 43 -7.81 -0.07 -3.06
C GLN A 43 -6.38 -0.62 -2.96
N PRO A 44 -5.35 0.20 -3.25
CA PRO A 44 -3.97 -0.24 -3.17
C PRO A 44 -3.60 -0.67 -1.74
N ALA A 45 -2.91 -1.81 -1.65
CA ALA A 45 -2.48 -2.39 -0.39
C ALA A 45 -1.13 -3.11 -0.53
N LEU A 46 -0.42 -3.23 0.59
CA LEU A 46 0.76 -4.07 0.72
C LEU A 46 0.37 -5.39 1.37
N ILE A 47 0.53 -6.48 0.64
CA ILE A 47 0.14 -7.82 1.05
C ILE A 47 1.30 -8.51 1.75
N SER A 48 1.04 -9.15 2.88
CA SER A 48 1.95 -10.07 3.55
C SER A 48 1.43 -11.51 3.41
N PRO A 49 1.96 -12.30 2.45
CA PRO A 49 1.52 -13.68 2.25
C PRO A 49 1.75 -14.56 3.48
N SER A 50 2.85 -14.30 4.20
CA SER A 50 3.26 -15.08 5.39
C SER A 50 2.23 -15.10 6.53
N VAL A 51 1.43 -14.03 6.67
CA VAL A 51 0.44 -13.87 7.74
C VAL A 51 -0.98 -13.65 7.22
N GLY A 52 -1.16 -13.64 5.89
CA GLY A 52 -2.47 -13.45 5.25
C GLY A 52 -3.10 -12.09 5.52
N LEU A 53 -2.30 -11.03 5.61
CA LEU A 53 -2.76 -9.67 5.90
C LEU A 53 -2.46 -8.69 4.77
N ALA A 54 -3.31 -7.67 4.63
CA ALA A 54 -3.15 -6.54 3.74
C ALA A 54 -3.04 -5.25 4.57
N TYR A 55 -2.01 -4.44 4.29
CA TYR A 55 -1.80 -3.13 4.88
C TYR A 55 -2.23 -2.05 3.87
N PRO A 56 -3.28 -1.24 4.16
CA PRO A 56 -3.82 -0.31 3.18
C PRO A 56 -2.83 0.82 2.86
N VAL A 57 -2.91 1.34 1.63
CA VAL A 57 -2.20 2.55 1.22
C VAL A 57 -3.23 3.67 1.06
N ARG A 58 -3.19 4.67 1.93
CA ARG A 58 -4.15 5.79 1.95
C ARG A 58 -3.45 7.07 1.58
N ASP A 59 -3.98 7.79 0.59
CA ASP A 59 -3.37 9.01 0.03
C ASP A 59 -1.88 8.83 -0.28
N GLY A 60 -1.51 7.59 -0.60
CA GLY A 60 -0.16 7.21 -0.89
C GLY A 60 0.78 6.86 0.23
N VAL A 61 0.30 6.87 1.47
CA VAL A 61 1.06 6.51 2.65
C VAL A 61 0.73 5.06 3.02
N PRO A 62 1.73 4.17 3.11
CA PRO A 62 1.52 2.80 3.61
C PRO A 62 1.21 2.83 5.09
N ILE A 63 0.06 2.28 5.44
CA ILE A 63 -0.41 2.19 6.82
C ILE A 63 0.02 0.85 7.40
N LEU A 64 1.28 0.79 7.86
CA LEU A 64 1.90 -0.42 8.43
C LEU A 64 1.54 -0.58 9.92
N LEU A 65 0.25 -0.49 10.25
CA LEU A 65 -0.28 -0.65 11.60
C LEU A 65 -1.04 -1.97 11.70
N VAL A 66 -0.67 -2.79 12.69
CA VAL A 66 -1.25 -4.13 12.89
C VAL A 66 -2.76 -4.09 13.09
N HIS A 67 -3.29 -3.08 13.77
CA HIS A 67 -4.72 -2.94 14.04
C HIS A 67 -5.52 -2.38 12.87
N GLU A 68 -4.86 -1.81 11.85
CA GLU A 68 -5.50 -1.39 10.61
C GLU A 68 -5.35 -2.42 9.49
N ALA A 69 -4.59 -3.50 9.73
CA ALA A 69 -4.42 -4.57 8.77
C ALA A 69 -5.75 -5.29 8.50
N LEU A 70 -6.03 -5.50 7.22
CA LEU A 70 -7.17 -6.26 6.73
C LEU A 70 -6.74 -7.69 6.41
N ARG A 71 -7.69 -8.61 6.22
CA ARG A 71 -7.34 -9.89 5.61
C ARG A 71 -6.86 -9.64 4.19
N ALA A 72 -5.77 -10.29 3.81
CA ALA A 72 -5.40 -10.32 2.41
C ALA A 72 -6.53 -10.99 1.62
N PRO A 73 -6.79 -10.55 0.38
CA PRO A 73 -7.65 -11.31 -0.53
C PRO A 73 -7.16 -12.76 -0.55
N GLY A 74 -8.10 -13.71 -0.58
CA GLY A 74 -7.74 -15.10 -0.86
C GLY A 74 -6.93 -15.16 -2.16
N PRO A 75 -6.11 -16.20 -2.39
CA PRO A 75 -5.43 -16.34 -3.67
C PRO A 75 -6.49 -16.29 -4.78
N GLY A 76 -6.54 -15.18 -5.51
CA GLY A 76 -7.36 -15.09 -6.70
C GLY A 76 -6.90 -16.17 -7.68
N PRO A 77 -7.75 -16.64 -8.60
CA PRO A 77 -7.38 -17.69 -9.54
C PRO A 77 -6.28 -17.32 -10.57
N GLU A 78 -5.54 -16.22 -10.39
CA GLU A 78 -4.74 -15.58 -11.44
C GLU A 78 -3.33 -15.15 -10.99
N ALA A 79 -2.68 -15.94 -10.13
CA ALA A 79 -1.24 -15.82 -9.84
C ALA A 79 -0.53 -17.17 -10.01
N GLN A 80 -0.83 -17.86 -11.11
CA GLN A 80 -0.12 -19.06 -11.54
C GLN A 80 0.07 -19.03 -13.06
N ASP A 81 1.13 -18.36 -13.49
CA ASP A 81 1.84 -18.56 -14.77
C ASP A 81 3.35 -18.42 -14.52
#